data_AF-A0A8J1YRR0-F1
#
_entry.id   AF-A0A8J1YRR0-F1
#
_cell.length_a   1.000
_cell.length_b   1.000
_cell.length_c   1.000
_cell.angle_alpha   90.00
_cell.angle_beta   90.00
_cell.angle_gamma   90.00
#
_symmetry.space_group_name_H-M   'P 1'
#
loop_
_entity.id
_entity.type
_entity.pdbx_description
1 polymer ?
#
loop_
_entity_poly.entity_id
_entity_poly.type
_entity_poly.pdbx_seq_one_letter_code
_entity_poly.pdbx_strand_id
1 'polypeptide(L)'
;MIRRTLSGKSPYTELSRDQLIARLDALEPILDAPSPIAGPSSPPLSPPGKEKKRPKAFHFHSHPTRHIAILIAYHGWPYSGLAIQSSTSDGPEPNTVESELLRALEHTKLVEGGKGWGGCGYSRCGRTDRGVSGEGQVVDLWVRSVRQVEDGGPHLAEGSWRAAMDPPLLKSADDVSEKIPDRAGVQLGTATELPYPRILNSILPSSIRVLAWSPVDQSFNSRFSCTSRHYKYAFHLRPSISSTPLDLDLMRAGADRLIGEHDFRNFCRLDGSKQILDHSRRVLRAWFDEAEGPQGMVVFNLIGTAFLWHQVRNIIGVLFLVGSGLEAPDLVAELLNVERNPSRPKFLMGQALPLTLHECEYGDGKLDWRISGYDGPFSSLSANEKVVAVPGEASMRDFTERQLEEARQEAELRAWQIGGGLRRLRELLGPRTEVNRGERIVSHPIGGGEMSTTRKYQPVMDRVRGETPEEVNRKWREKGARNHDVEME
;
A
#
# COMPACT_ATOMS: atom_id res chain seq x y z
N MET A 1 0.50 40.79 5.74
CA MET A 1 -0.63 41.46 6.41
C MET A 1 -1.85 41.35 5.50
N ILE A 2 -2.86 40.57 5.90
CA ILE A 2 -4.33 40.79 5.75
C ILE A 2 -4.94 39.59 6.47
N ARG A 3 -5.34 39.80 7.74
CA ARG A 3 -6.18 38.89 8.51
C ARG A 3 -7.61 39.09 7.99
N ARG A 4 -8.24 38.08 7.37
CA ARG A 4 -9.70 38.03 7.26
C ARG A 4 -10.23 37.26 8.46
N THR A 5 -10.77 38.02 9.40
CA THR A 5 -11.56 37.54 10.53
C THR A 5 -12.85 36.89 10.02
N LEU A 6 -12.97 35.57 10.12
CA LEU A 6 -14.26 34.87 10.04
C LEU A 6 -14.97 35.06 11.39
N SER A 7 -15.64 36.20 11.54
CA SER A 7 -16.66 36.41 12.57
C SER A 7 -17.98 36.62 11.85
N GLY A 8 -18.72 35.54 11.68
CA GLY A 8 -20.08 35.54 11.20
C GLY A 8 -20.71 34.25 11.68
N LYS A 9 -21.61 34.34 12.67
CA LYS A 9 -22.43 33.19 13.08
C LYS A 9 -23.16 32.68 11.83
N SER A 10 -23.13 31.36 11.65
CA SER A 10 -23.87 30.71 10.57
C SER A 10 -25.33 31.13 10.64
N PRO A 11 -25.97 31.58 9.54
CA PRO A 11 -27.35 32.10 9.56
C PRO A 11 -28.39 31.04 9.96
N TYR A 12 -27.96 29.80 10.16
CA TYR A 12 -28.78 28.67 10.61
C TYR A 12 -28.79 28.49 12.13
N THR A 13 -27.94 29.17 12.89
CA THR A 13 -27.85 28.99 14.35
C THR A 13 -29.01 29.58 15.13
N GLU A 14 -29.82 30.43 14.49
CA GLU A 14 -30.96 31.13 15.11
C GLU A 14 -32.32 30.56 14.67
N LEU A 15 -32.33 29.52 13.82
CA LEU A 15 -33.56 28.89 13.33
C LEU A 15 -33.98 27.74 14.26
N SER A 16 -35.29 27.65 14.53
CA SER A 16 -35.86 26.50 15.23
C SER A 16 -35.84 25.25 14.34
N ARG A 17 -35.95 24.06 14.96
CA ARG A 17 -35.98 22.78 14.25
C ARG A 17 -37.05 22.76 13.15
N ASP A 18 -38.25 23.26 13.45
CA ASP A 18 -39.36 23.27 12.50
C ASP A 18 -39.13 24.26 11.36
N GLN A 19 -38.43 25.37 11.61
CA GLN A 19 -38.04 26.34 10.59
C GLN A 19 -36.95 25.78 9.65
N LEU A 20 -36.03 24.97 10.17
CA LEU A 20 -35.02 24.29 9.36
C LEU A 20 -35.66 23.21 8.47
N ILE A 21 -36.61 22.44 9.01
CA ILE A 21 -37.35 21.41 8.27
C ILE A 21 -38.18 22.06 7.15
N ALA A 22 -38.96 23.10 7.46
CA ALA A 22 -39.75 23.81 6.45
C ALA A 22 -38.88 24.46 5.35
N ARG A 23 -37.63 24.83 5.69
CA ARG A 23 -36.68 25.36 4.70
C ARG A 23 -36.09 24.26 3.81
N LEU A 24 -35.89 23.05 4.35
CA LEU A 24 -35.46 21.86 3.60
C LEU A 24 -36.56 21.41 2.64
N ASP A 25 -37.80 21.30 3.12
CA ASP A 25 -38.96 20.91 2.31
C ASP A 25 -39.22 21.92 1.17
N ALA A 26 -38.89 23.19 1.37
CA ALA A 26 -38.99 24.23 0.34
C ALA A 26 -37.86 24.18 -0.71
N LEU A 27 -36.73 23.54 -0.40
CA LEU A 27 -35.56 23.43 -1.29
C LEU A 27 -35.52 22.10 -2.06
N GLU A 28 -36.17 21.06 -1.55
CA GLU A 28 -36.29 19.75 -2.21
C GLU A 28 -36.85 19.83 -3.65
N PRO A 29 -37.94 20.58 -3.94
CA PRO A 29 -38.48 20.68 -5.29
C PRO A 29 -37.56 21.45 -6.26
N ILE A 30 -36.63 22.25 -5.74
CA ILE A 30 -35.68 23.05 -6.53
C ILE A 30 -34.49 22.20 -6.97
N LEU A 31 -34.12 21.19 -6.16
CA LEU A 31 -33.08 20.23 -6.50
C LEU A 31 -33.56 19.16 -7.48
N ASP A 32 -34.86 18.81 -7.42
CA ASP A 32 -35.49 17.81 -8.29
C ASP A 32 -36.05 18.40 -9.60
N ALA A 33 -36.01 19.72 -9.79
CA ALA A 33 -36.41 20.34 -11.05
C ALA A 33 -35.31 20.15 -12.13
N PRO A 34 -35.61 19.55 -13.29
CA PRO A 34 -34.66 19.52 -14.40
C PRO A 34 -34.37 20.95 -14.86
N SER A 35 -33.09 21.30 -14.95
CA SER A 35 -32.65 22.65 -15.35
C SER A 35 -33.29 23.07 -16.69
N PRO A 36 -33.73 24.33 -16.84
CA PRO A 36 -34.38 24.78 -18.06
C PRO A 36 -33.39 24.75 -19.22
N ILE A 37 -33.66 23.84 -20.16
CA ILE A 37 -33.07 23.82 -21.49
C ILE A 37 -33.57 25.08 -22.22
N ALA A 38 -32.64 25.93 -22.62
CA ALA A 38 -32.93 27.04 -23.52
C ALA A 38 -33.47 26.51 -24.87
N GLY A 39 -34.66 26.97 -25.25
CA GLY A 39 -35.26 26.76 -26.57
C GLY A 39 -34.61 27.60 -27.69
N PRO A 40 -34.97 27.37 -28.96
CA PRO A 40 -34.04 27.37 -30.08
C PRO A 40 -33.82 28.76 -30.70
N SER A 41 -32.55 29.19 -30.79
CA SER A 41 -32.13 30.15 -31.80
C SER A 41 -31.73 29.39 -33.06
N SER A 42 -32.32 29.78 -34.20
CA SER A 42 -32.03 29.25 -35.54
C SER A 42 -30.52 29.19 -35.81
N PRO A 43 -29.97 28.08 -36.34
CA PRO A 43 -28.55 28.01 -36.64
C PRO A 43 -28.24 28.82 -37.91
N PRO A 44 -27.12 29.56 -37.98
CA PRO A 44 -26.54 29.90 -39.27
C PRO A 44 -26.12 28.58 -39.96
N LEU A 45 -26.44 28.46 -41.25
CA LEU A 45 -26.10 27.30 -42.09
C LEU A 45 -24.63 26.90 -41.89
N SER A 46 -24.43 25.74 -41.29
CA SER A 46 -23.12 25.12 -41.14
C SER A 46 -22.71 24.48 -42.48
N PRO A 47 -21.44 24.55 -42.88
CA PRO A 47 -20.95 23.79 -44.04
C PRO A 47 -21.11 22.27 -43.77
N PRO A 48 -21.22 21.43 -44.81
CA PRO A 48 -21.60 20.03 -44.68
C PRO A 48 -20.68 19.30 -43.68
N GLY A 49 -21.32 18.67 -42.69
CA GLY A 49 -20.68 18.10 -41.51
C GLY A 49 -19.77 16.92 -41.82
N LYS A 50 -18.57 16.91 -41.22
CA LYS A 50 -17.76 15.70 -41.09
C LYS A 50 -18.47 14.77 -40.11
N GLU A 51 -18.83 13.56 -40.55
CA GLU A 51 -19.33 12.50 -39.68
C GLU A 51 -18.40 12.33 -38.47
N LYS A 52 -18.97 12.30 -37.25
CA LYS A 52 -18.21 11.90 -36.05
C LYS A 52 -17.82 10.44 -36.21
N LYS A 53 -16.60 10.18 -36.72
CA LYS A 53 -16.01 8.84 -36.82
C LYS A 53 -16.20 8.13 -35.47
N ARG A 54 -16.86 6.95 -35.49
CA ARG A 54 -16.97 6.09 -34.31
C ARG A 54 -15.56 5.85 -33.75
N PRO A 55 -15.34 5.91 -32.42
CA PRO A 55 -14.01 5.69 -31.87
C PRO A 55 -13.52 4.31 -32.30
N LYS A 56 -12.37 4.28 -33.00
CA LYS A 56 -11.73 3.03 -33.43
C LYS A 56 -11.43 2.17 -32.19
N ALA A 57 -11.67 0.87 -32.28
CA ALA A 57 -11.32 -0.06 -31.21
C ALA A 57 -9.81 0.02 -30.92
N PHE A 58 -9.44 0.12 -29.65
CA PHE A 58 -8.03 0.14 -29.26
C PHE A 58 -7.46 -1.28 -29.31
N HIS A 59 -6.55 -1.54 -30.24
CA HIS A 59 -5.88 -2.83 -30.37
C HIS A 59 -4.60 -2.84 -29.53
N PHE A 60 -4.62 -3.57 -28.41
CA PHE A 60 -3.47 -3.58 -27.48
C PHE A 60 -2.19 -4.13 -28.13
N HIS A 61 -2.31 -5.25 -28.84
CA HIS A 61 -1.19 -5.93 -29.49
C HIS A 61 -0.52 -5.12 -30.61
N SER A 62 -1.19 -4.10 -31.16
CA SER A 62 -0.58 -3.22 -32.18
C SER A 62 0.37 -2.17 -31.59
N HIS A 63 0.70 -2.27 -30.30
CA HIS A 63 1.62 -1.39 -29.60
C HIS A 63 2.73 -2.22 -28.93
N PRO A 64 3.98 -1.72 -28.92
CA PRO A 64 5.04 -2.38 -28.20
C PRO A 64 4.77 -2.35 -26.70
N THR A 65 5.33 -3.34 -25.99
CA THR A 65 5.32 -3.37 -24.52
C THR A 65 6.73 -3.45 -23.97
N ARG A 66 6.91 -2.93 -22.77
CA ARG A 66 8.19 -2.84 -22.08
C ARG A 66 8.07 -3.35 -20.67
N HIS A 67 9.12 -3.99 -20.17
CA HIS A 67 9.22 -4.37 -18.78
C HIS A 67 9.66 -3.17 -17.93
N ILE A 68 8.84 -2.79 -16.95
CA ILE A 68 9.13 -1.68 -16.03
C ILE A 68 8.89 -2.09 -14.58
N ALA A 69 9.62 -1.46 -13.68
CA ALA A 69 9.28 -1.39 -12.26
C ALA A 69 8.56 -0.06 -11.97
N ILE A 70 7.63 -0.08 -11.02
CA ILE A 70 6.89 1.09 -10.55
C ILE A 70 7.04 1.19 -9.03
N LEU A 71 7.39 2.40 -8.56
CA LEU A 71 7.41 2.77 -7.14
C LEU A 71 6.04 3.30 -6.76
N ILE A 72 5.40 2.66 -5.78
CA ILE A 72 4.04 2.94 -5.35
C ILE A 72 4.04 3.23 -3.85
N ALA A 73 3.31 4.28 -3.48
CA ALA A 73 2.97 4.58 -2.11
C ALA A 73 1.45 4.62 -1.91
N TYR A 74 0.97 4.19 -0.75
CA TYR A 74 -0.44 4.08 -0.43
C TYR A 74 -0.70 4.07 1.07
N HIS A 75 -1.87 4.58 1.45
CA HIS A 75 -2.40 4.43 2.80
C HIS A 75 -3.12 3.09 2.94
N GLY A 76 -2.76 2.28 3.94
CA GLY A 76 -3.32 0.94 4.11
C GLY A 76 -4.74 0.89 4.68
N TRP A 77 -5.14 1.90 5.47
CA TRP A 77 -6.41 1.90 6.23
C TRP A 77 -7.71 1.73 5.40
N PRO A 78 -7.85 2.23 4.16
CA PRO A 78 -9.10 2.07 3.40
C PRO A 78 -9.18 0.70 2.69
N TYR A 79 -8.09 -0.07 2.69
CA TYR A 79 -7.94 -1.26 1.86
C TYR A 79 -7.82 -2.53 2.68
N SER A 80 -8.28 -3.63 2.10
CA SER A 80 -8.16 -4.99 2.65
C SER A 80 -6.77 -5.61 2.43
N GLY A 81 -5.73 -4.76 2.34
CA GLY A 81 -4.34 -5.12 2.08
C GLY A 81 -3.92 -4.79 0.65
N LEU A 82 -2.66 -5.09 0.32
CA LEU A 82 -2.12 -4.86 -1.02
C LEU A 82 -2.75 -5.81 -2.05
N ALA A 83 -2.69 -7.11 -1.76
CA ALA A 83 -2.97 -8.16 -2.74
C ALA A 83 -4.46 -8.33 -3.05
N ILE A 84 -4.81 -8.49 -4.33
CA ILE A 84 -6.16 -8.93 -4.73
C ILE A 84 -6.50 -10.25 -4.04
N GLN A 85 -7.73 -10.36 -3.57
CA GLN A 85 -8.27 -11.54 -2.92
C GLN A 85 -9.50 -12.01 -3.69
N SER A 86 -9.66 -13.32 -3.82
CA SER A 86 -10.87 -13.92 -4.40
C SER A 86 -12.08 -13.56 -3.54
N SER A 87 -13.20 -13.22 -4.17
CA SER A 87 -14.47 -13.02 -3.47
C SER A 87 -14.88 -14.28 -2.72
N THR A 88 -15.32 -14.09 -1.48
CA THR A 88 -16.18 -15.09 -0.81
C THR A 88 -17.55 -15.04 -1.49
N SER A 89 -18.22 -16.19 -1.60
CA SER A 89 -19.40 -16.45 -2.42
C SER A 89 -20.57 -15.45 -2.35
N ASP A 90 -20.66 -14.62 -1.30
CA ASP A 90 -21.85 -13.79 -1.02
C ASP A 90 -21.54 -12.31 -0.71
N GLY A 91 -20.35 -11.79 -1.05
CA GLY A 91 -19.96 -10.41 -0.73
C GLY A 91 -19.36 -9.61 -1.89
N PRO A 92 -19.38 -8.26 -1.82
CA PRO A 92 -18.66 -7.42 -2.77
C PRO A 92 -17.16 -7.75 -2.73
N GLU A 93 -16.48 -7.64 -3.86
CA GLU A 93 -15.05 -7.87 -3.94
C GLU A 93 -14.30 -6.97 -2.93
N PRO A 94 -13.34 -7.52 -2.18
CA PRO A 94 -12.61 -6.73 -1.21
C PRO A 94 -11.80 -5.65 -1.92
N ASN A 95 -11.99 -4.40 -1.51
CA ASN A 95 -11.21 -3.29 -2.05
C ASN A 95 -9.74 -3.43 -1.61
N THR A 96 -8.82 -3.57 -2.57
CA THR A 96 -7.38 -3.74 -2.35
C THR A 96 -6.60 -2.70 -3.14
N VAL A 97 -5.36 -2.46 -2.76
CA VAL A 97 -4.49 -1.52 -3.50
C VAL A 97 -4.24 -2.03 -4.93
N GLU A 98 -4.04 -3.35 -5.08
CA GLU A 98 -3.85 -3.97 -6.39
C GLU A 98 -5.11 -3.89 -7.27
N SER A 99 -6.32 -4.01 -6.72
CA SER A 99 -7.53 -3.89 -7.54
C SER A 99 -7.68 -2.48 -8.14
N GLU A 100 -7.36 -1.44 -7.38
CA GLU A 100 -7.35 -0.05 -7.88
C GLU A 100 -6.23 0.17 -8.92
N LEU A 101 -5.04 -0.39 -8.66
CA LEU A 101 -3.91 -0.32 -9.59
C LEU A 101 -4.21 -1.00 -10.92
N LEU A 102 -4.75 -2.22 -10.89
CA LEU A 102 -5.13 -2.97 -12.09
C LEU A 102 -6.18 -2.21 -12.88
N ARG A 103 -7.24 -1.72 -12.21
CA ARG A 103 -8.28 -0.89 -12.81
C ARG A 103 -7.69 0.35 -13.50
N ALA A 104 -6.75 1.05 -12.87
CA ALA A 104 -6.09 2.21 -13.46
C ALA A 104 -5.24 1.84 -14.69
N LEU A 105 -4.49 0.74 -14.64
CA LEU A 105 -3.68 0.23 -15.75
C LEU A 105 -4.54 -0.17 -16.96
N GLU A 106 -5.67 -0.86 -16.72
CA GLU A 106 -6.60 -1.29 -17.78
C GLU A 106 -7.39 -0.11 -18.36
N HIS A 107 -7.79 0.85 -17.52
CA HIS A 107 -8.50 2.05 -17.95
C HIS A 107 -7.63 2.93 -18.86
N THR A 108 -6.35 3.08 -18.51
CA THR A 108 -5.36 3.88 -19.26
C THR A 108 -4.76 3.14 -20.46
N LYS A 109 -5.17 1.90 -20.70
CA LYS A 109 -4.67 1.03 -21.78
C LYS A 109 -3.14 0.83 -21.69
N LEU A 110 -2.61 0.80 -20.47
CA LEU A 110 -1.22 0.41 -20.21
C LEU A 110 -1.09 -1.11 -20.12
N VAL A 111 -2.13 -1.81 -19.67
CA VAL A 111 -2.26 -3.26 -19.74
C VAL A 111 -3.57 -3.64 -20.43
N GLU A 112 -3.64 -4.86 -20.95
CA GLU A 112 -4.84 -5.37 -21.61
C GLU A 112 -5.94 -5.70 -20.60
N GLY A 113 -7.12 -5.13 -20.82
CA GLY A 113 -8.26 -5.31 -19.92
C GLY A 113 -8.81 -6.74 -19.90
N GLY A 114 -9.17 -7.23 -18.71
CA GLY A 114 -9.85 -8.52 -18.53
C GLY A 114 -8.91 -9.73 -18.47
N LYS A 115 -7.59 -9.53 -18.62
CA LYS A 115 -6.58 -10.59 -18.46
C LYS A 115 -5.98 -10.65 -17.05
N GLY A 116 -6.29 -9.66 -16.21
CA GLY A 116 -5.74 -9.53 -14.86
C GLY A 116 -4.21 -9.53 -14.84
N TRP A 117 -3.63 -9.92 -13.71
CA TRP A 117 -2.18 -9.93 -13.51
C TRP A 117 -1.41 -10.93 -14.40
N GLY A 118 -2.06 -12.01 -14.84
CA GLY A 118 -1.46 -12.99 -15.75
C GLY A 118 -1.15 -12.39 -17.13
N GLY A 119 -1.91 -11.39 -17.57
CA GLY A 119 -1.72 -10.75 -18.87
C GLY A 119 -0.48 -9.85 -18.97
N CYS A 120 0.02 -9.34 -17.85
CA CYS A 120 1.12 -8.38 -17.80
C CYS A 120 2.34 -8.85 -16.99
N GLY A 121 2.38 -10.12 -16.55
CA GLY A 121 3.51 -10.66 -15.82
C GLY A 121 3.78 -9.96 -14.49
N TYR A 122 2.72 -9.50 -13.80
CA TYR A 122 2.84 -8.69 -12.60
C TYR A 122 3.52 -9.43 -11.44
N SER A 123 4.46 -8.76 -10.78
CA SER A 123 5.06 -9.19 -9.53
C SER A 123 5.17 -8.01 -8.55
N ARG A 124 5.29 -8.34 -7.27
CA ARG A 124 5.30 -7.37 -6.15
C ARG A 124 6.42 -7.69 -5.18
N CYS A 125 7.07 -6.68 -4.63
CA CYS A 125 8.18 -6.86 -3.70
C CYS A 125 7.74 -7.51 -2.37
N GLY A 126 6.77 -6.89 -1.69
CA GLY A 126 6.32 -7.30 -0.37
C GLY A 126 4.80 -7.23 -0.23
N ARG A 127 4.15 -8.32 0.21
CA ARG A 127 2.71 -8.28 0.47
C ARG A 127 2.46 -7.59 1.81
N THR A 128 1.67 -6.51 1.82
CA THR A 128 1.20 -5.88 3.05
C THR A 128 -0.21 -6.36 3.43
N ASP A 129 -0.42 -6.57 4.73
CA ASP A 129 -1.72 -6.99 5.28
C ASP A 129 -2.74 -5.84 5.27
N ARG A 130 -4.00 -6.17 5.57
CA ARG A 130 -5.07 -5.18 5.77
C ARG A 130 -4.65 -4.12 6.79
N GLY A 131 -4.84 -2.86 6.43
CA GLY A 131 -4.50 -1.70 7.26
C GLY A 131 -3.02 -1.28 7.24
N VAL A 132 -2.12 -2.09 6.68
CA VAL A 132 -0.68 -1.77 6.59
C VAL A 132 -0.41 -0.88 5.40
N SER A 133 0.25 0.25 5.62
CA SER A 133 0.61 1.22 4.58
C SER A 133 1.90 0.82 3.85
N GLY A 134 2.12 1.38 2.66
CA GLY A 134 3.36 1.21 1.91
C GLY A 134 3.82 2.56 1.37
N GLU A 135 5.09 2.88 1.53
CA GLU A 135 5.70 4.13 1.06
C GLU A 135 6.71 3.83 -0.06
N GLY A 136 7.45 2.74 0.09
CA GLY A 136 8.41 2.25 -0.90
C GLY A 136 8.02 0.90 -1.48
N GLN A 137 6.74 0.67 -1.79
CA GLN A 137 6.34 -0.57 -2.47
C GLN A 137 6.83 -0.55 -3.91
N VAL A 138 7.41 -1.66 -4.36
CA VAL A 138 7.85 -1.80 -5.75
C VAL A 138 7.13 -2.98 -6.39
N VAL A 139 6.62 -2.75 -7.59
CA VAL A 139 6.01 -3.78 -8.44
C VAL A 139 6.67 -3.75 -9.82
N ASP A 140 6.67 -4.87 -10.53
CA ASP A 140 7.15 -4.98 -11.90
C ASP A 140 6.10 -5.64 -12.79
N LEU A 141 6.03 -5.18 -14.04
CA LEU A 141 5.05 -5.61 -15.02
C LEU A 141 5.40 -5.14 -16.43
N TRP A 142 4.78 -5.79 -17.41
CA TRP A 142 4.81 -5.40 -18.81
C TRP A 142 3.71 -4.39 -19.11
N VAL A 143 4.10 -3.21 -19.61
CA VAL A 143 3.17 -2.14 -19.97
C VAL A 143 3.36 -1.68 -21.41
N ARG A 144 2.31 -1.10 -21.99
CA ARG A 144 2.40 -0.41 -23.27
C ARG A 144 3.47 0.68 -23.25
N SER A 145 4.21 0.79 -24.34
CA SER A 145 5.22 1.81 -24.57
C SER A 145 4.95 2.54 -25.88
N VAL A 146 5.47 3.75 -26.02
CA VAL A 146 5.54 4.47 -27.31
C VAL A 146 6.90 4.31 -28.00
N ARG A 147 7.84 3.64 -27.34
CA ARG A 147 9.20 3.39 -27.80
C ARG A 147 9.26 2.04 -28.51
N GLN A 148 10.04 1.97 -29.58
CA GLN A 148 10.35 0.73 -30.28
C GLN A 148 11.53 0.02 -29.63
N VAL A 149 11.74 -1.26 -29.98
CA VAL A 149 12.88 -2.07 -29.51
C VAL A 149 14.21 -1.36 -29.81
N GLU A 150 14.29 -0.72 -30.98
CA GLU A 150 15.45 0.03 -31.48
C GLU A 150 15.62 1.43 -30.86
N ASP A 151 14.57 1.98 -30.23
CA ASP A 151 14.62 3.30 -29.58
C ASP A 151 15.31 3.25 -28.20
N GLY A 152 15.49 2.05 -27.63
CA GLY A 152 16.10 1.81 -26.33
C GLY A 152 17.60 2.05 -26.34
N GLY A 153 18.09 2.89 -25.43
CA GLY A 153 19.51 3.26 -25.34
C GLY A 153 20.43 2.07 -25.05
N PRO A 154 21.75 2.23 -25.26
CA PRO A 154 22.78 1.18 -25.19
C PRO A 154 22.96 0.47 -23.83
N HIS A 155 22.08 0.72 -22.86
CA HIS A 155 22.12 0.21 -21.49
C HIS A 155 20.91 -0.67 -21.11
N LEU A 156 19.94 -0.86 -21.98
CA LEU A 156 18.78 -1.72 -21.71
C LEU A 156 19.02 -3.09 -22.35
N ALA A 157 19.07 -4.15 -21.53
CA ALA A 157 19.42 -5.49 -22.01
C ALA A 157 18.42 -6.02 -23.06
N GLU A 158 18.92 -6.90 -23.94
CA GLU A 158 18.10 -7.68 -24.86
C GLU A 158 16.93 -8.35 -24.11
N GLY A 159 15.73 -8.31 -24.70
CA GLY A 159 14.54 -8.92 -24.11
C GLY A 159 13.72 -8.03 -23.18
N SER A 160 14.13 -6.78 -22.91
CA SER A 160 13.34 -5.80 -22.11
C SER A 160 12.07 -5.27 -22.81
N TRP A 161 11.80 -5.78 -24.03
CA TRP A 161 10.77 -5.31 -24.95
C TRP A 161 10.01 -6.48 -25.57
N ARG A 162 8.72 -6.27 -25.85
CA ARG A 162 7.96 -7.11 -26.79
C ARG A 162 7.46 -6.22 -27.92
N ALA A 163 7.76 -6.62 -29.14
CA ALA A 163 7.35 -5.91 -30.34
C ALA A 163 5.82 -5.89 -30.48
N ALA A 164 5.32 -4.87 -31.19
CA ALA A 164 3.93 -4.86 -31.64
C ALA A 164 3.70 -6.04 -32.60
N MET A 165 2.52 -6.65 -32.54
CA MET A 165 2.02 -7.60 -33.53
C MET A 165 1.06 -6.90 -34.49
N ASP A 166 1.01 -7.39 -35.73
CA ASP A 166 0.04 -6.89 -36.70
C ASP A 166 -1.39 -7.05 -36.16
N PRO A 167 -2.25 -6.02 -36.26
CA PRO A 167 -3.64 -6.16 -35.88
C PRO A 167 -4.28 -7.24 -36.77
N PRO A 168 -5.16 -8.10 -36.22
CA PRO A 168 -5.81 -9.14 -37.02
C PRO A 168 -6.49 -8.50 -38.23
N LEU A 169 -6.16 -9.01 -39.43
CA LEU A 169 -6.72 -8.54 -40.70
C LEU A 169 -8.25 -8.55 -40.61
N LEU A 170 -8.87 -7.37 -40.64
CA LEU A 170 -10.31 -7.28 -40.86
C LEU A 170 -10.61 -7.92 -42.21
N LYS A 171 -11.43 -8.99 -42.21
CA LYS A 171 -12.01 -9.53 -43.44
C LYS A 171 -12.89 -8.44 -44.07
N SER A 172 -12.29 -7.75 -45.05
CA SER A 172 -12.85 -6.91 -46.13
C SER A 172 -14.19 -6.20 -45.89
N ALA A 173 -14.15 -4.88 -45.93
CA ALA A 173 -15.05 -4.09 -46.78
C ALA A 173 -14.33 -2.81 -47.22
N ASP A 174 -14.04 -2.77 -48.51
CA ASP A 174 -13.81 -1.62 -49.39
C ASP A 174 -12.79 -0.55 -48.99
N ASP A 175 -11.64 -0.72 -49.62
CA ASP A 175 -10.68 0.24 -50.13
C ASP A 175 -11.10 1.72 -50.07
N VAL A 176 -10.60 2.43 -49.06
CA VAL A 176 -10.14 3.81 -49.22
C VAL A 176 -8.78 3.90 -48.53
N SER A 177 -7.74 3.82 -49.35
CA SER A 177 -6.38 4.25 -49.01
C SER A 177 -6.37 5.74 -48.62
N GLU A 178 -6.70 6.05 -47.36
CA GLU A 178 -6.33 7.31 -46.75
C GLU A 178 -4.84 7.22 -46.39
N LYS A 179 -4.00 7.82 -47.24
CA LYS A 179 -2.61 8.14 -46.93
C LYS A 179 -2.54 8.74 -45.52
N ILE A 180 -1.87 8.05 -44.62
CA ILE A 180 -1.43 8.61 -43.34
C ILE A 180 -0.65 9.87 -43.72
N PRO A 181 -1.00 11.06 -43.21
CA PRO A 181 -0.21 12.24 -43.52
C PRO A 181 1.20 11.97 -43.03
N ASP A 182 2.19 12.13 -43.92
CA ASP A 182 3.59 12.20 -43.55
C ASP A 182 3.66 13.05 -42.29
N ARG A 183 4.14 12.45 -41.20
CA ARG A 183 4.46 13.18 -39.98
C ARG A 183 5.56 14.15 -40.34
N ALA A 184 5.16 15.33 -40.80
CA ALA A 184 6.03 16.46 -41.04
C ALA A 184 6.88 16.65 -39.79
N GLY A 185 8.20 16.50 -39.99
CA GLY A 185 9.29 16.58 -39.03
C GLY A 185 8.94 17.16 -37.67
N VAL A 186 8.63 16.28 -36.71
CA VAL A 186 9.04 16.52 -35.34
C VAL A 186 10.45 15.97 -35.27
N GLN A 187 11.44 16.84 -35.20
CA GLN A 187 12.81 16.44 -34.88
C GLN A 187 12.77 15.58 -33.60
N LEU A 188 13.12 14.30 -33.73
CA LEU A 188 13.18 13.33 -32.63
C LEU A 188 14.37 13.68 -31.74
N GLY A 189 14.24 14.75 -30.96
CA GLY A 189 15.31 15.35 -30.16
C GLY A 189 15.36 14.89 -28.70
N THR A 190 14.40 14.10 -28.22
CA THR A 190 14.37 13.65 -26.82
C THR A 190 13.81 12.24 -26.70
N ALA A 191 14.55 11.32 -26.08
CA ALA A 191 14.09 9.98 -25.73
C ALA A 191 12.91 10.05 -24.74
N THR A 192 11.69 10.18 -25.25
CA THR A 192 10.48 10.33 -24.44
C THR A 192 9.57 9.12 -24.53
N GLU A 193 9.37 8.48 -23.39
CA GLU A 193 8.38 7.44 -23.09
C GLU A 193 7.06 8.04 -22.56
N LEU A 194 6.04 7.21 -22.40
CA LEU A 194 4.82 7.57 -21.68
C LEU A 194 5.13 8.01 -20.23
N PRO A 195 4.55 9.13 -19.75
CA PRO A 195 4.69 9.56 -18.37
C PRO A 195 3.79 8.70 -17.45
N TYR A 196 4.18 7.45 -17.19
CA TYR A 196 3.37 6.47 -16.45
C TYR A 196 2.84 7.00 -15.11
N PRO A 197 3.64 7.67 -14.25
CA PRO A 197 3.15 8.20 -12.98
C PRO A 197 1.99 9.19 -13.18
N ARG A 198 2.12 10.12 -14.14
CA ARG A 198 1.08 11.11 -14.44
C ARG A 198 -0.21 10.46 -14.95
N ILE A 199 -0.08 9.48 -15.84
CA ILE A 199 -1.20 8.76 -16.44
C ILE A 199 -1.97 7.96 -15.38
N LEU A 200 -1.25 7.23 -14.52
CA LEU A 200 -1.88 6.41 -13.49
C LEU A 200 -2.50 7.28 -12.38
N ASN A 201 -1.78 8.30 -11.91
CA ASN A 201 -2.26 9.19 -10.85
C ASN A 201 -3.48 10.04 -11.25
N SER A 202 -3.79 10.18 -12.55
CA SER A 202 -5.05 10.84 -12.97
C SER A 202 -6.30 9.97 -12.75
N ILE A 203 -6.13 8.66 -12.56
CA ILE A 203 -7.21 7.69 -12.35
C ILE A 203 -7.21 7.17 -10.92
N LEU A 204 -6.04 7.02 -10.30
CA LEU A 204 -5.88 6.47 -8.96
C LEU A 204 -6.51 7.38 -7.89
N PRO A 205 -7.14 6.80 -6.85
CA PRO A 205 -7.64 7.56 -5.70
C PRO A 205 -6.50 8.29 -5.00
N SER A 206 -6.80 9.35 -4.24
CA SER A 206 -5.78 10.15 -3.54
C SER A 206 -4.90 9.35 -2.58
N SER A 207 -5.42 8.22 -2.09
CA SER A 207 -4.74 7.29 -1.18
C SER A 207 -3.76 6.32 -1.83
N ILE A 208 -3.60 6.34 -3.17
CA ILE A 208 -2.59 5.55 -3.90
C ILE A 208 -1.87 6.48 -4.89
N ARG A 209 -0.55 6.46 -4.87
CA ARG A 209 0.29 7.26 -5.76
C ARG A 209 1.40 6.42 -6.36
N VAL A 210 1.54 6.53 -7.67
CA VAL A 210 2.74 6.12 -8.38
C VAL A 210 3.74 7.27 -8.29
N LEU A 211 4.88 7.02 -7.65
CA LEU A 211 5.91 8.02 -7.41
C LEU A 211 6.90 8.09 -8.57
N ALA A 212 7.32 6.92 -9.06
CA ALA A 212 8.32 6.81 -10.11
C ALA A 212 8.18 5.48 -10.87
N TRP A 213 8.87 5.37 -11.99
CA TRP A 213 9.03 4.15 -12.76
C TRP A 213 10.50 3.95 -13.15
N SER A 214 10.91 2.72 -13.38
CA SER A 214 12.24 2.38 -13.89
C SER A 214 12.07 1.36 -15.00
N PRO A 215 12.79 1.47 -16.12
CA PRO A 215 12.92 0.33 -17.02
C PRO A 215 13.74 -0.74 -16.33
N VAL A 216 13.45 -1.99 -16.63
CA VAL A 216 14.15 -3.12 -16.01
C VAL A 216 14.38 -4.23 -17.02
N ASP A 217 15.41 -5.03 -16.78
CA ASP A 217 15.72 -6.20 -17.60
C ASP A 217 14.58 -7.22 -17.55
N GLN A 218 14.50 -8.11 -18.55
CA GLN A 218 13.53 -9.20 -18.58
C GLN A 218 13.59 -10.11 -17.34
N SER A 219 14.78 -10.30 -16.77
CA SER A 219 15.00 -11.16 -15.60
C SER A 219 14.71 -10.47 -14.26
N PHE A 220 14.45 -9.16 -14.25
CA PHE A 220 14.13 -8.46 -13.01
C PHE A 220 12.83 -9.01 -12.43
N ASN A 221 12.77 -9.10 -11.10
CA ASN A 221 11.55 -9.41 -10.39
C ASN A 221 11.55 -8.65 -9.07
N SER A 222 10.55 -7.80 -8.83
CA SER A 222 10.46 -6.97 -7.62
C SER A 222 10.55 -7.79 -6.33
N ARG A 223 10.09 -9.05 -6.32
CA ARG A 223 10.21 -9.93 -5.16
C ARG A 223 11.61 -10.50 -5.01
N PHE A 224 12.11 -11.16 -6.05
CA PHE A 224 13.33 -11.98 -5.96
C PHE A 224 14.62 -11.18 -6.16
N SER A 225 14.56 -10.03 -6.85
CA SER A 225 15.69 -9.12 -7.01
C SER A 225 15.89 -8.19 -5.82
N CYS A 226 14.91 -8.11 -4.91
CA CYS A 226 14.98 -7.24 -3.73
C CYS A 226 15.89 -7.85 -2.65
N THR A 227 16.85 -7.05 -2.20
CA THR A 227 17.90 -7.44 -1.24
C THR A 227 17.46 -7.27 0.21
N SER A 228 16.68 -6.23 0.51
CA SER A 228 16.17 -5.97 1.85
C SER A 228 14.85 -5.18 1.82
N ARG A 229 14.05 -5.34 2.89
CA ARG A 229 12.86 -4.51 3.14
C ARG A 229 13.03 -3.78 4.47
N HIS A 230 12.70 -2.50 4.48
CA HIS A 230 12.66 -1.66 5.67
C HIS A 230 11.21 -1.43 6.08
N TYR A 231 10.86 -1.87 7.28
CA TYR A 231 9.59 -1.55 7.92
C TYR A 231 9.77 -0.50 9.01
N LYS A 232 8.81 0.41 9.09
CA LYS A 232 8.67 1.39 10.17
C LYS A 232 7.38 1.11 10.94
N TYR A 233 7.47 1.15 12.27
CA TYR A 233 6.31 1.03 13.16
C TYR A 233 6.28 2.19 14.14
N ALA A 234 5.33 3.10 13.96
CA ALA A 234 5.19 4.26 14.83
C ALA A 234 4.32 3.96 16.06
N PHE A 235 4.69 4.51 17.22
CA PHE A 235 3.90 4.44 18.43
C PHE A 235 4.26 5.57 19.39
N HIS A 236 3.37 5.85 20.34
CA HIS A 236 3.62 6.84 21.40
C HIS A 236 4.19 6.15 22.65
N LEU A 237 5.23 6.71 23.25
CA LEU A 237 5.84 6.22 24.50
C LEU A 237 4.87 6.13 25.65
N ARG A 238 3.88 7.03 25.65
CA ARG A 238 2.77 7.03 26.58
C ARG A 238 1.46 6.74 25.80
N PRO A 239 1.09 5.47 25.59
CA PRO A 239 -0.06 5.08 24.77
C PRO A 239 -1.39 5.65 25.29
N SER A 240 -1.51 5.87 26.60
CA SER A 240 -2.64 6.53 27.26
C SER A 240 -2.13 7.59 28.24
N ILE A 241 -2.90 8.67 28.43
CA ILE A 241 -2.57 9.71 29.43
C ILE A 241 -2.29 9.10 30.81
N SER A 242 -3.05 8.07 31.17
CA SER A 242 -2.98 7.34 32.44
C SER A 242 -1.93 6.21 32.48
N SER A 243 -1.31 5.83 31.35
CA SER A 243 -0.33 4.74 31.33
C SER A 243 1.05 5.23 31.74
N THR A 244 1.81 4.38 32.42
CA THR A 244 3.25 4.54 32.57
C THR A 244 3.91 4.58 31.19
N PRO A 245 4.91 5.45 30.95
CA PRO A 245 5.69 5.40 29.72
C PRO A 245 6.34 4.04 29.52
N LEU A 246 6.45 3.62 28.25
CA LEU A 246 7.23 2.45 27.86
C LEU A 246 8.72 2.70 28.12
N ASP A 247 9.40 1.69 28.64
CA ASP A 247 10.85 1.68 28.84
C ASP A 247 11.54 1.36 27.50
N LEU A 248 12.10 2.39 26.88
CA LEU A 248 12.81 2.26 25.61
C LEU A 248 14.11 1.48 25.71
N ASP A 249 14.79 1.50 26.85
CA ASP A 249 16.07 0.81 26.99
C ASP A 249 15.85 -0.70 27.08
N LEU A 250 14.78 -1.13 27.74
CA LEU A 250 14.32 -2.51 27.69
C LEU A 250 13.90 -2.91 26.27
N MET A 251 13.18 -2.06 25.55
CA MET A 251 12.79 -2.34 24.15
C MET A 251 14.00 -2.42 23.21
N ARG A 252 15.00 -1.54 23.38
CA ARG A 252 16.27 -1.56 22.63
C ARG A 252 17.01 -2.87 22.88
N ALA A 253 17.18 -3.25 24.15
CA ALA A 253 17.79 -4.52 24.51
C ALA A 253 17.03 -5.71 23.87
N GLY A 254 15.69 -5.69 23.88
CA GLY A 254 14.88 -6.72 23.23
C GLY A 254 15.08 -6.76 21.71
N ALA A 255 15.14 -5.59 21.07
CA ALA A 255 15.32 -5.47 19.62
C ALA A 255 16.71 -5.91 19.15
N ASP A 256 17.77 -5.66 19.92
CA ASP A 256 19.14 -6.09 19.60
C ASP A 256 19.25 -7.61 19.44
N ARG A 257 18.46 -8.36 20.22
CA ARG A 257 18.40 -9.84 20.16
C ARG A 257 17.82 -10.37 18.84
N LEU A 258 17.14 -9.52 18.06
CA LEU A 258 16.57 -9.90 16.76
C LEU A 258 17.62 -9.93 15.64
N ILE A 259 18.73 -9.20 15.79
CA ILE A 259 19.74 -9.00 14.74
C ILE A 259 20.45 -10.34 14.46
N GLY A 260 20.68 -10.63 13.18
CA GLY A 260 21.27 -11.88 12.73
C GLY A 260 20.25 -12.79 12.05
N GLU A 261 20.63 -14.05 11.90
CA GLU A 261 19.83 -15.08 11.23
C GLU A 261 19.23 -16.01 12.28
N HIS A 262 17.90 -16.08 12.31
CA HIS A 262 17.15 -16.83 13.32
C HIS A 262 15.90 -17.47 12.72
N ASP A 263 15.38 -18.50 13.37
CA ASP A 263 14.07 -19.05 13.06
C ASP A 263 12.95 -18.23 13.73
N PHE A 264 12.13 -17.58 12.92
CA PHE A 264 11.07 -16.67 13.39
C PHE A 264 9.69 -17.34 13.49
N ARG A 265 9.58 -18.67 13.57
CA ARG A 265 8.28 -19.38 13.68
C ARG A 265 7.42 -18.91 14.86
N ASN A 266 8.05 -18.54 15.98
CA ASN A 266 7.37 -18.03 17.16
C ASN A 266 6.93 -16.56 17.04
N PHE A 267 7.42 -15.87 16.01
CA PHE A 267 7.06 -14.50 15.67
C PHE A 267 6.17 -14.43 14.42
N CYS A 268 5.68 -15.52 13.84
CA CYS A 268 4.84 -15.44 12.65
C CYS A 268 3.49 -16.12 12.85
N ARG A 269 2.58 -15.88 11.91
CA ARG A 269 1.40 -16.74 11.74
C ARG A 269 1.78 -17.85 10.77
N LEU A 270 1.52 -19.09 11.17
CA LEU A 270 1.74 -20.26 10.32
C LEU A 270 0.61 -20.36 9.29
N ASP A 271 0.99 -20.58 8.03
CA ASP A 271 0.07 -20.77 6.91
C ASP A 271 0.34 -22.12 6.26
N GLY A 272 -0.50 -23.11 6.60
CA GLY A 272 -0.41 -24.45 6.05
C GLY A 272 -0.56 -24.49 4.53
N SER A 273 -1.20 -23.50 3.89
CA SER A 273 -1.34 -23.48 2.43
C SER A 273 -0.01 -23.29 1.69
N LYS A 274 0.97 -22.67 2.35
CA LYS A 274 2.29 -22.40 1.77
C LYS A 274 3.29 -23.50 2.00
N GLN A 275 2.99 -24.45 2.89
CA GLN A 275 3.86 -25.59 3.21
C GLN A 275 5.30 -25.16 3.51
N ILE A 276 5.47 -24.03 4.20
CA ILE A 276 6.79 -23.47 4.52
C ILE A 276 7.47 -24.42 5.50
N LEU A 277 8.67 -24.88 5.14
CA LEU A 277 9.53 -25.68 6.01
C LEU A 277 10.55 -24.78 6.73
N ASP A 278 11.09 -23.79 6.02
CA ASP A 278 12.11 -22.90 6.54
C ASP A 278 11.55 -21.53 6.97
N HIS A 279 11.63 -21.28 8.26
CA HIS A 279 11.21 -20.05 8.93
C HIS A 279 12.40 -19.15 9.29
N SER A 280 13.60 -19.48 8.80
CA SER A 280 14.82 -18.71 9.02
C SER A 280 14.76 -17.40 8.25
N ARG A 281 14.98 -16.28 8.93
CA ARG A 281 15.08 -14.95 8.31
C ARG A 281 16.26 -14.21 8.89
N ARG A 282 16.83 -13.30 8.10
CA ARG A 282 17.94 -12.45 8.54
C ARG A 282 17.48 -11.02 8.76
N VAL A 283 17.60 -10.57 10.00
CA VAL A 283 17.44 -9.16 10.38
C VAL A 283 18.82 -8.51 10.28
N LEU A 284 18.89 -7.42 9.52
CA LEU A 284 20.11 -6.67 9.27
C LEU A 284 20.28 -5.56 10.32
N ARG A 285 19.21 -4.83 10.61
CA ARG A 285 19.20 -3.71 11.57
C ARG A 285 17.85 -3.62 12.26
N ALA A 286 17.87 -3.27 13.55
CA ALA A 286 16.67 -2.97 14.34
C ALA A 286 17.01 -1.82 15.30
N TRP A 287 16.27 -0.71 15.28
CA TRP A 287 16.53 0.42 16.16
C TRP A 287 15.28 1.30 16.37
N PHE A 288 15.38 2.26 17.28
CA PHE A 288 14.30 3.20 17.60
C PHE A 288 14.77 4.64 17.38
N ASP A 289 13.97 5.41 16.63
CA ASP A 289 14.16 6.85 16.45
C ASP A 289 13.03 7.62 17.13
N GLU A 290 13.33 8.82 17.61
CA GLU A 290 12.28 9.79 17.93
C GLU A 290 11.61 10.25 16.62
N ALA A 291 10.29 10.24 16.57
CA ALA A 291 9.57 10.63 15.36
C ALA A 291 9.52 12.16 15.24
N GLU A 292 9.54 12.66 14.01
CA GLU A 292 9.14 14.03 13.73
C GLU A 292 7.64 14.18 14.00
N GLY A 293 7.25 14.98 14.99
CA GLY A 293 5.84 15.13 15.37
C GLY A 293 5.61 15.47 16.84
N PRO A 294 4.44 15.10 17.41
CA PRO A 294 4.14 15.32 18.82
C PRO A 294 5.18 14.67 19.73
N GLN A 295 5.54 15.38 20.80
CA GLN A 295 6.52 14.91 21.78
C GLN A 295 6.12 13.52 22.32
N GLY A 296 7.06 12.58 22.27
CA GLY A 296 6.87 11.21 22.77
C GLY A 296 6.47 10.20 21.71
N MET A 297 6.40 10.57 20.43
CA MET A 297 6.30 9.63 19.31
C MET A 297 7.65 8.99 19.01
N VAL A 298 7.65 7.68 18.79
CA VAL A 298 8.83 6.86 18.50
C VAL A 298 8.53 5.96 17.30
N VAL A 299 9.53 5.76 16.45
CA VAL A 299 9.48 4.84 15.32
C VAL A 299 10.42 3.68 15.59
N PHE A 300 9.88 2.46 15.59
CA PHE A 300 10.68 1.25 15.50
C PHE A 300 11.00 0.96 14.03
N ASN A 301 12.29 0.94 13.71
CA ASN A 301 12.82 0.62 12.39
C ASN A 301 13.33 -0.81 12.37
N LEU A 302 12.94 -1.57 11.36
CA LEU A 302 13.36 -2.96 11.18
C LEU A 302 13.72 -3.23 9.71
N ILE A 303 14.97 -3.60 9.47
CA ILE A 303 15.48 -3.95 8.15
C ILE A 303 15.86 -5.43 8.14
N GLY A 304 15.35 -6.17 7.16
CA GLY A 304 15.65 -7.59 6.99
C GLY A 304 15.57 -8.01 5.52
N THR A 305 16.15 -9.16 5.20
CA THR A 305 16.17 -9.68 3.82
C THR A 305 14.78 -10.09 3.34
N ALA A 306 14.01 -10.73 4.23
CA ALA A 306 12.62 -11.12 4.01
C ALA A 306 11.89 -11.25 5.35
N PHE A 307 10.55 -11.23 5.31
CA PHE A 307 9.70 -11.38 6.50
C PHE A 307 8.62 -12.43 6.28
N LEU A 308 8.32 -13.18 7.33
CA LEU A 308 7.21 -14.13 7.41
C LEU A 308 5.88 -13.40 7.65
N TRP A 309 4.78 -14.12 7.46
CA TRP A 309 3.45 -13.57 7.67
C TRP A 309 3.27 -13.10 9.13
N HIS A 310 2.85 -11.84 9.29
CA HIS A 310 2.70 -11.14 10.58
C HIS A 310 3.99 -10.94 11.39
N GLN A 311 5.19 -11.22 10.84
CA GLN A 311 6.44 -11.20 11.60
C GLN A 311 6.69 -9.90 12.35
N VAL A 312 6.70 -8.78 11.64
CA VAL A 312 7.00 -7.45 12.22
C VAL A 312 6.00 -7.08 13.32
N ARG A 313 4.73 -7.40 13.12
CA ARG A 313 3.66 -7.08 14.07
C ARG A 313 3.74 -7.92 15.34
N ASN A 314 4.15 -9.19 15.25
CA ASN A 314 4.38 -10.02 16.43
C ASN A 314 5.64 -9.59 17.18
N ILE A 315 6.70 -9.19 16.47
CA ILE A 315 7.91 -8.62 17.08
C ILE A 315 7.53 -7.41 17.93
N ILE A 316 6.85 -6.41 17.36
CA ILE A 316 6.50 -5.21 18.14
C ILE A 316 5.51 -5.53 19.27
N GLY A 317 4.63 -6.53 19.10
CA GLY A 317 3.76 -7.00 20.17
C GLY A 317 4.53 -7.54 21.38
N VAL A 318 5.61 -8.27 21.17
CA VAL A 318 6.52 -8.73 22.24
C VAL A 318 7.31 -7.57 22.83
N LEU A 319 7.83 -6.67 21.98
CA LEU A 319 8.55 -5.47 22.45
C LEU A 319 7.66 -4.56 23.31
N PHE A 320 6.35 -4.49 23.05
CA PHE A 320 5.42 -3.77 23.94
C PHE A 320 5.29 -4.41 25.32
N LEU A 321 5.34 -5.74 25.43
CA LEU A 321 5.36 -6.42 26.73
C LEU A 321 6.66 -6.11 27.49
N VAL A 322 7.78 -6.13 26.78
CA VAL A 322 9.11 -5.78 27.32
C VAL A 322 9.15 -4.32 27.78
N GLY A 323 8.73 -3.39 26.93
CA GLY A 323 8.68 -1.96 27.27
C GLY A 323 7.67 -1.62 28.37
N SER A 324 6.65 -2.47 28.57
CA SER A 324 5.73 -2.33 29.71
C SER A 324 6.31 -2.89 31.03
N GLY A 325 7.53 -3.45 31.00
CA GLY A 325 8.16 -4.12 32.15
C GLY A 325 7.47 -5.43 32.55
N LEU A 326 6.60 -5.99 31.70
CA LEU A 326 5.88 -7.23 31.98
C LEU A 326 6.70 -8.47 31.60
N GLU A 327 7.67 -8.31 30.70
CA GLU A 327 8.59 -9.35 30.24
C GLU A 327 10.01 -8.80 30.23
N ALA A 328 10.99 -9.67 30.43
CA ALA A 328 12.39 -9.32 30.28
C ALA A 328 12.79 -9.28 28.79
N PRO A 329 13.78 -8.48 28.39
CA PRO A 329 14.33 -8.48 27.03
C PRO A 329 14.76 -9.88 26.54
N ASP A 330 15.21 -10.74 27.45
CA ASP A 330 15.61 -12.14 27.17
C ASP A 330 14.49 -13.00 26.58
N LEU A 331 13.22 -12.63 26.79
CA LEU A 331 12.09 -13.31 26.16
C LEU A 331 12.25 -13.37 24.63
N VAL A 332 12.84 -12.35 24.01
CA VAL A 332 13.07 -12.34 22.55
C VAL A 332 14.00 -13.49 22.16
N ALA A 333 15.12 -13.66 22.88
CA ALA A 333 16.06 -14.75 22.62
C ALA A 333 15.45 -16.13 22.92
N GLU A 334 14.65 -16.25 23.99
CA GLU A 334 13.92 -17.47 24.32
C GLU A 334 12.95 -17.87 23.19
N LEU A 335 12.21 -16.91 22.63
CA LEU A 335 11.28 -17.17 21.52
C LEU A 335 11.99 -17.51 20.21
N LEU A 336 13.23 -17.03 19.99
CA LEU A 336 14.06 -17.42 18.84
C LEU A 336 14.70 -18.81 19.03
N ASN A 337 14.83 -19.30 20.26
CA ASN A 337 15.33 -20.64 20.56
C ASN A 337 14.24 -21.70 20.33
N VAL A 338 14.17 -22.21 19.10
CA VAL A 338 13.15 -23.21 18.70
C VAL A 338 13.37 -24.60 19.30
N GLU A 339 14.57 -24.94 19.75
CA GLU A 339 14.84 -26.22 20.44
C GLU A 339 14.14 -26.26 21.80
N ARG A 340 14.21 -25.15 22.54
CA ARG A 340 13.49 -24.99 23.81
C ARG A 340 12.02 -24.63 23.60
N ASN A 341 11.71 -23.96 22.49
CA ASN A 341 10.38 -23.43 22.19
C ASN A 341 9.91 -23.85 20.79
N PRO A 342 9.51 -25.12 20.60
CA PRO A 342 9.16 -25.65 19.27
C PRO A 342 7.87 -25.06 18.70
N SER A 343 7.00 -24.50 19.56
CA SER A 343 5.74 -23.89 19.16
C SER A 343 5.48 -22.55 19.85
N ARG A 344 4.76 -21.70 19.10
CA ARG A 344 4.49 -20.30 19.44
C ARG A 344 3.55 -20.19 20.65
N PRO A 345 3.96 -19.52 21.75
CA PRO A 345 3.04 -19.17 22.83
C PRO A 345 1.98 -18.16 22.37
N LYS A 346 0.80 -18.17 22.99
CA LYS A 346 -0.25 -17.20 22.67
C LYS A 346 0.09 -15.80 23.19
N PHE A 347 0.30 -14.85 22.30
CA PHE A 347 0.39 -13.43 22.61
C PHE A 347 -0.26 -12.58 21.51
N LEU A 348 -0.64 -11.35 21.89
CA LEU A 348 -1.27 -10.41 20.98
C LEU A 348 -0.24 -9.81 20.03
N MET A 349 -0.64 -9.75 18.77
CA MET A 349 0.11 -9.10 17.71
C MET A 349 -0.16 -7.59 17.75
N GLY A 350 0.84 -6.78 17.38
CA GLY A 350 0.65 -5.34 17.20
C GLY A 350 -0.39 -4.98 16.13
N GLN A 351 -1.02 -3.82 16.29
CA GLN A 351 -1.99 -3.29 15.34
C GLN A 351 -1.36 -3.03 13.97
N ALA A 352 -2.15 -3.16 12.91
CA ALA A 352 -1.65 -3.05 11.54
C ALA A 352 -1.42 -1.60 11.10
N LEU A 353 -2.27 -0.67 11.57
CA LEU A 353 -2.31 0.72 11.11
C LEU A 353 -0.97 1.46 11.21
N PRO A 354 -0.18 1.34 12.30
CA PRO A 354 1.09 2.06 12.41
C PRO A 354 2.26 1.41 11.65
N LEU A 355 2.04 0.24 11.06
CA LEU A 355 3.06 -0.45 10.29
C LEU A 355 3.08 0.09 8.86
N THR A 356 4.26 0.46 8.40
CA THR A 356 4.52 0.91 7.03
C THR A 356 5.67 0.12 6.44
N LEU A 357 5.50 -0.39 5.21
CA LEU A 357 6.63 -0.79 4.36
C LEU A 357 7.29 0.49 3.84
N HIS A 358 8.40 0.89 4.46
CA HIS A 358 9.05 2.16 4.17
C HIS A 358 9.87 2.09 2.87
N GLU A 359 10.69 1.06 2.71
CA GLU A 359 11.59 0.96 1.56
C GLU A 359 11.84 -0.49 1.15
N CYS A 360 12.08 -0.69 -0.14
CA CYS A 360 12.55 -1.94 -0.73
C CYS A 360 13.88 -1.67 -1.43
N GLU A 361 14.95 -2.29 -0.96
CA GLU A 361 16.29 -2.12 -1.52
C GLU A 361 16.56 -3.12 -2.64
N TYR A 362 17.33 -2.68 -3.64
CA TYR A 362 17.78 -3.46 -4.79
C TYR A 362 19.26 -3.18 -5.04
N GLY A 363 19.97 -4.11 -5.67
CA GLY A 363 21.38 -3.94 -6.00
C GLY A 363 21.64 -2.75 -6.93
N ASP A 364 22.84 -2.17 -6.84
CA ASP A 364 23.24 -1.00 -7.62
C ASP A 364 23.00 -1.20 -9.12
N GLY A 365 22.42 -0.18 -9.76
CA GLY A 365 22.12 -0.17 -11.19
C GLY A 365 20.94 -1.05 -11.62
N LYS A 366 20.24 -1.74 -10.70
CA LYS A 366 19.03 -2.51 -11.04
C LYS A 366 17.80 -1.65 -11.27
N LEU A 367 17.76 -0.47 -10.66
CA LEU A 367 16.66 0.48 -10.78
C LEU A 367 17.21 1.88 -11.05
N ASP A 368 16.62 2.56 -12.03
CA ASP A 368 16.87 3.93 -12.46
C ASP A 368 15.53 4.68 -12.47
N TRP A 369 15.17 5.26 -11.33
CA TRP A 369 13.86 5.86 -11.11
C TRP A 369 13.65 7.14 -11.92
N ARG A 370 12.47 7.24 -12.55
CA ARG A 370 12.03 8.35 -13.41
C ARG A 370 10.64 8.79 -13.01
N ILE A 371 10.40 10.09 -13.03
CA ILE A 371 9.10 10.66 -12.66
C ILE A 371 8.28 11.09 -13.88
N SER A 372 8.95 11.51 -14.96
CA SER A 372 8.32 11.94 -16.21
C SER A 372 8.45 10.90 -17.32
N GLY A 373 8.12 11.30 -18.55
CA GLY A 373 8.36 10.50 -19.75
C GLY A 373 9.82 10.48 -20.19
N TYR A 374 10.75 11.19 -19.56
CA TYR A 374 12.16 11.13 -19.97
C TYR A 374 12.73 9.72 -19.74
N ASP A 375 13.25 9.09 -20.80
CA ASP A 375 13.69 7.68 -20.84
C ASP A 375 15.22 7.51 -20.95
N GLY A 376 15.97 8.62 -20.99
CA GLY A 376 17.43 8.57 -20.98
C GLY A 376 18.00 8.36 -19.58
N PRO A 377 19.29 7.96 -19.45
CA PRO A 377 19.95 7.90 -18.15
C PRO A 377 19.90 9.27 -17.48
N PHE A 378 19.45 9.35 -16.22
CA PHE A 378 19.45 10.62 -15.51
C PHE A 378 20.86 11.17 -15.27
N SER A 379 21.83 10.26 -15.17
CA SER A 379 23.26 10.56 -15.06
C SER A 379 23.85 11.27 -16.27
N SER A 380 23.24 11.11 -17.46
CA SER A 380 23.75 11.73 -18.70
C SER A 380 23.24 13.15 -18.93
N LEU A 381 22.31 13.66 -18.10
CA LEU A 381 21.81 15.03 -18.20
C LEU A 381 22.62 16.01 -17.35
N SER A 382 22.89 17.19 -17.89
CA SER A 382 23.38 18.35 -17.10
C SER A 382 22.31 18.85 -16.12
N ALA A 383 22.71 19.62 -15.10
CA ALA A 383 21.77 20.17 -14.12
C ALA A 383 20.63 20.99 -14.76
N ASN A 384 20.94 21.79 -15.80
CA ASN A 384 19.92 22.56 -16.52
C ASN A 384 18.99 21.68 -17.35
N GLU A 385 19.52 20.65 -18.02
CA GLU A 385 18.69 19.71 -18.78
C GLU A 385 17.77 18.88 -17.88
N LYS A 386 18.19 18.57 -16.65
CA LYS A 386 17.33 17.93 -15.64
C LYS A 386 16.12 18.81 -15.29
N VAL A 387 16.34 20.11 -15.10
CA VAL A 387 15.26 21.08 -14.81
C VAL A 387 14.28 21.22 -15.99
N VAL A 388 14.77 21.12 -17.23
CA VAL A 388 13.94 21.26 -18.44
C VAL A 388 13.21 19.95 -18.80
N ALA A 389 13.89 18.81 -18.73
CA ALA A 389 13.31 17.49 -19.02
C ALA A 389 12.30 17.06 -17.96
N VAL A 390 12.46 17.53 -16.72
CA VAL A 390 11.58 17.21 -15.59
C VAL A 390 11.35 18.44 -14.70
N PRO A 391 10.48 19.38 -15.12
CA PRO A 391 10.20 20.56 -14.31
C PRO A 391 9.62 20.16 -12.95
N GLY A 392 10.35 20.45 -11.87
CA GLY A 392 9.90 20.24 -10.50
C GLY A 392 9.92 18.79 -10.01
N GLU A 393 10.79 17.92 -10.53
CA GLU A 393 10.91 16.50 -10.13
C GLU A 393 11.01 16.28 -8.62
N ALA A 394 12.02 16.89 -7.99
CA ALA A 394 12.20 16.85 -6.54
C ALA A 394 11.00 17.46 -5.83
N SER A 395 10.47 18.58 -6.35
CA SER A 395 9.29 19.23 -5.76
C SER A 395 8.04 18.37 -5.83
N MET A 396 7.84 17.55 -6.86
CA MET A 396 6.66 16.71 -7.04
C MET A 396 6.75 15.42 -6.23
N ARG A 397 7.94 14.80 -6.20
CA ARG A 397 8.20 13.64 -5.35
C ARG A 397 8.08 14.02 -3.89
N ASP A 398 8.82 15.03 -3.45
CA ASP A 398 8.79 15.54 -2.08
C ASP A 398 7.38 15.97 -1.70
N PHE A 399 6.64 16.62 -2.60
CA PHE A 399 5.25 17.00 -2.34
C PHE A 399 4.35 15.78 -2.16
N THR A 400 4.51 14.74 -2.99
CA THR A 400 3.68 13.53 -2.91
C THR A 400 4.03 12.70 -1.67
N GLU A 401 5.31 12.55 -1.36
CA GLU A 401 5.80 11.91 -0.14
C GLU A 401 5.33 12.67 1.10
N ARG A 402 5.43 14.01 1.13
CA ARG A 402 4.89 14.82 2.23
C ARG A 402 3.38 14.68 2.39
N GLN A 403 2.61 14.69 1.31
CA GLN A 403 1.16 14.52 1.39
C GLN A 403 0.78 13.15 1.97
N LEU A 404 1.52 12.10 1.59
CA LEU A 404 1.32 10.76 2.14
C LEU A 404 1.78 10.67 3.61
N GLU A 405 2.89 11.32 3.97
CA GLU A 405 3.36 11.33 5.35
C GLU A 405 2.43 12.15 6.26
N GLU A 406 1.96 13.32 5.82
CA GLU A 406 0.98 14.14 6.54
C GLU A 406 -0.33 13.37 6.75
N ALA A 407 -0.86 12.72 5.72
CA ALA A 407 -2.07 11.92 5.84
C ALA A 407 -1.85 10.65 6.69
N ARG A 408 -0.63 10.09 6.73
CA ARG A 408 -0.28 9.01 7.67
C ARG A 408 -0.25 9.51 9.10
N GLN A 409 0.44 10.62 9.37
CA GLN A 409 0.47 11.27 10.68
C GLN A 409 -0.93 11.61 11.16
N GLU A 410 -1.78 12.14 10.27
CA GLU A 410 -3.18 12.36 10.54
C GLU A 410 -3.91 11.05 10.87
N ALA A 411 -3.68 9.97 10.12
CA ALA A 411 -4.29 8.67 10.41
C ALA A 411 -3.81 8.08 11.75
N GLU A 412 -2.53 8.22 12.10
CA GLU A 412 -1.97 7.80 13.38
C GLU A 412 -2.53 8.63 14.54
N LEU A 413 -2.58 9.95 14.39
CA LEU A 413 -3.20 10.88 15.33
C LEU A 413 -4.69 10.56 15.50
N ARG A 414 -5.41 10.33 14.41
CA ARG A 414 -6.83 9.94 14.44
C ARG A 414 -7.01 8.58 15.08
N ALA A 415 -6.18 7.58 14.78
CA ALA A 415 -6.24 6.28 15.43
C ALA A 415 -6.03 6.41 16.94
N TRP A 416 -5.09 7.25 17.37
CA TRP A 416 -4.87 7.56 18.78
C TRP A 416 -6.04 8.33 19.40
N GLN A 417 -6.58 9.35 18.72
CA GLN A 417 -7.71 10.16 19.18
C GLN A 417 -9.01 9.36 19.25
N ILE A 418 -9.29 8.52 18.25
CA ILE A 418 -10.45 7.62 18.20
C ILE A 418 -10.30 6.55 19.28
N GLY A 419 -9.12 5.92 19.38
CA GLY A 419 -8.82 4.96 20.45
C GLY A 419 -9.03 5.60 21.84
N GLY A 420 -8.52 6.81 22.05
CA GLY A 420 -8.69 7.58 23.29
C GLY A 420 -10.13 8.05 23.54
N GLY A 421 -10.85 8.45 22.48
CA GLY A 421 -12.24 8.91 22.54
C GLY A 421 -13.22 7.77 22.82
N LEU A 422 -13.08 6.64 22.13
CA LEU A 422 -13.82 5.40 22.40
C LEU A 422 -13.52 4.87 23.80
N ARG A 423 -12.29 5.01 24.30
CA ARG A 423 -11.96 4.70 25.69
C ARG A 423 -12.71 5.59 26.67
N ARG A 424 -12.65 6.91 26.50
CA ARG A 424 -13.40 7.84 27.35
C ARG A 424 -14.90 7.56 27.32
N LEU A 425 -15.45 7.29 26.13
CA LEU A 425 -16.86 6.90 26.00
C LEU A 425 -17.15 5.55 26.67
N ARG A 426 -16.26 4.56 26.57
CA ARG A 426 -16.42 3.26 27.26
C ARG A 426 -16.30 3.40 28.78
N GLU A 427 -15.44 4.28 29.27
CA GLU A 427 -15.31 4.62 30.70
C GLU A 427 -16.56 5.36 31.21
N LEU A 428 -17.14 6.26 30.41
CA LEU A 428 -18.34 7.01 30.76
C LEU A 428 -19.65 6.23 30.60
N LEU A 429 -19.79 5.46 29.52
CA LEU A 429 -21.04 4.84 29.06
C LEU A 429 -21.04 3.31 29.16
N GLY A 430 -19.89 2.69 29.39
CA GLY A 430 -19.82 1.24 29.60
C GLY A 430 -20.56 0.84 30.89
N PRO A 431 -21.01 -0.42 31.00
CA PRO A 431 -21.53 -0.92 32.26
C PRO A 431 -20.49 -0.65 33.35
N ARG A 432 -20.89 0.03 34.43
CA ARG A 432 -20.08 0.16 35.64
C ARG A 432 -19.82 -1.25 36.16
N THR A 433 -18.71 -1.84 35.72
CA THR A 433 -18.17 -3.01 36.38
C THR A 433 -17.72 -2.49 37.73
N GLU A 434 -18.29 -3.01 38.81
CA GLU A 434 -17.76 -2.80 40.14
C GLU A 434 -16.32 -3.32 40.13
N VAL A 435 -15.37 -2.42 39.86
CA VAL A 435 -13.96 -2.74 40.01
C VAL A 435 -13.75 -2.86 41.50
N ASN A 436 -13.69 -4.08 42.00
CA ASN A 436 -13.25 -4.37 43.36
C ASN A 436 -11.93 -3.62 43.56
N ARG A 437 -11.92 -2.65 44.50
CA ARG A 437 -10.81 -1.72 44.77
C ARG A 437 -9.50 -2.40 45.23
N GLY A 438 -9.40 -3.72 45.14
CA GLY A 438 -8.23 -4.53 45.47
C GLY A 438 -7.62 -5.35 44.32
N GLU A 439 -8.23 -5.42 43.13
CA GLU A 439 -7.67 -6.21 42.01
C GLU A 439 -6.77 -5.36 41.11
N ARG A 440 -5.47 -5.69 41.05
CA ARG A 440 -4.50 -5.05 40.15
C ARG A 440 -4.75 -5.46 38.70
N ILE A 441 -5.52 -4.67 37.97
CA ILE A 441 -5.69 -4.78 36.53
C ILE A 441 -4.35 -4.46 35.84
N VAL A 442 -3.88 -5.34 34.96
CA VAL A 442 -2.66 -5.12 34.16
C VAL A 442 -3.06 -4.76 32.73
N SER A 443 -2.53 -3.65 32.23
CA SER A 443 -2.75 -3.18 30.86
C SER A 443 -1.44 -2.90 30.14
N HIS A 444 -1.36 -3.25 28.85
CA HIS A 444 -0.21 -3.00 27.98
C HIS A 444 -0.68 -2.60 26.58
N PRO A 445 0.09 -1.80 25.84
CA PRO A 445 -0.28 -1.39 24.49
C PRO A 445 -0.18 -2.54 23.49
N ILE A 446 -1.02 -2.45 22.46
CA ILE A 446 -0.93 -3.30 21.27
C ILE A 446 -0.73 -2.46 19.99
N GLY A 447 -0.39 -1.18 20.13
CA GLY A 447 -0.18 -0.25 19.01
C GLY A 447 -1.48 0.38 18.49
N GLY A 448 -1.36 1.36 17.58
CA GLY A 448 -2.52 2.06 17.01
C GLY A 448 -3.36 2.83 18.03
N GLY A 449 -2.77 3.17 19.18
CA GLY A 449 -3.47 3.75 20.30
C GLY A 449 -4.34 2.77 21.08
N GLU A 450 -4.30 1.45 20.83
CA GLU A 450 -5.07 0.44 21.56
C GLU A 450 -4.29 -0.20 22.72
N MET A 451 -5.03 -0.71 23.70
CA MET A 451 -4.51 -1.37 24.90
C MET A 451 -5.19 -2.73 25.07
N SER A 452 -4.43 -3.70 25.54
CA SER A 452 -4.94 -4.96 26.07
C SER A 452 -5.03 -4.87 27.59
N THR A 453 -6.09 -5.44 28.16
CA THR A 453 -6.35 -5.40 29.60
C THR A 453 -6.65 -6.80 30.12
N THR A 454 -5.95 -7.22 31.16
CA THR A 454 -6.10 -8.53 31.78
C THR A 454 -6.18 -8.39 33.30
N ARG A 455 -6.91 -9.30 33.96
CA ARG A 455 -7.02 -9.31 35.43
C ARG A 455 -5.74 -9.76 36.11
N LYS A 456 -5.05 -10.74 35.52
CA LYS A 456 -3.77 -11.26 35.98
C LYS A 456 -2.87 -11.46 34.77
N TYR A 457 -1.68 -10.88 34.83
CA TYR A 457 -0.68 -11.12 33.80
C TYR A 457 -0.12 -12.54 33.94
N GLN A 458 -0.06 -13.25 32.83
CA GLN A 458 0.62 -14.54 32.72
C GLN A 458 1.86 -14.34 31.83
N PRO A 459 3.07 -14.71 32.30
CA PRO A 459 4.28 -14.64 31.49
C PRO A 459 4.11 -15.39 30.17
N VAL A 460 4.68 -14.87 29.08
CA VAL A 460 4.49 -15.42 27.72
C VAL A 460 4.86 -16.89 27.65
N MET A 461 5.92 -17.31 28.36
CA MET A 461 6.42 -18.69 28.36
C MET A 461 5.47 -19.70 29.02
N ASP A 462 4.61 -19.22 29.93
CA ASP A 462 3.65 -20.04 30.67
C ASP A 462 2.29 -20.14 29.94
N ARG A 463 2.11 -19.41 28.83
CA ARG A 463 0.84 -19.39 28.10
C ARG A 463 0.66 -20.64 27.28
N VAL A 464 -0.61 -20.94 27.00
CA VAL A 464 -1.01 -22.00 26.06
C VAL A 464 -0.28 -21.79 24.74
N ARG A 465 0.34 -22.86 24.24
CA ARG A 465 1.07 -22.86 22.97
C ARG A 465 0.16 -23.25 21.82
N GLY A 466 0.52 -22.76 20.64
CA GLY A 466 -0.07 -23.17 19.38
C GLY A 466 0.51 -24.49 18.88
N GLU A 467 0.10 -24.82 17.66
CA GLU A 467 0.61 -25.98 16.91
C GLU A 467 2.00 -25.67 16.35
N THR A 468 2.79 -26.73 16.16
CA THR A 468 4.08 -26.66 15.48
C THR A 468 3.90 -26.45 13.96
N PRO A 469 4.90 -25.88 13.25
CA PRO A 469 4.85 -25.78 11.79
C PRO A 469 4.59 -27.12 11.09
N GLU A 470 5.18 -28.19 11.60
CA GLU A 470 5.06 -29.54 11.07
C GLU A 470 3.62 -30.07 11.20
N GLU A 471 2.96 -29.82 12.34
CA GLU A 471 1.56 -30.17 12.57
C GLU A 471 0.61 -29.38 11.67
N VAL A 472 0.81 -28.07 11.55
CA VAL A 472 -0.01 -27.20 10.69
C VAL A 472 0.09 -27.64 9.23
N ASN A 473 1.31 -27.89 8.75
CA ASN A 473 1.55 -28.36 7.39
C ASN A 473 0.93 -29.75 7.14
N ARG A 474 1.07 -30.68 8.09
CA ARG A 474 0.47 -32.02 8.03
C ARG A 474 -1.06 -31.95 7.95
N LYS A 475 -1.71 -31.21 8.85
CA LYS A 475 -3.17 -31.05 8.87
C LYS A 475 -3.71 -30.47 7.57
N TRP A 476 -3.00 -29.52 6.97
CA TRP A 476 -3.39 -28.96 5.68
C TRP A 476 -3.35 -30.00 4.55
N ARG A 477 -2.29 -30.82 4.48
CA ARG A 477 -2.17 -31.91 3.48
C ARG A 477 -3.28 -32.95 3.65
N GLU A 478 -3.56 -33.37 4.87
CA GLU A 478 -4.62 -34.34 5.17
C GLU A 478 -6.02 -33.81 4.82
N LYS A 479 -6.25 -32.50 5.01
CA LYS A 479 -7.50 -31.87 4.60
C LYS A 479 -7.65 -31.82 3.08
N GLY A 480 -6.55 -31.55 2.36
CA GLY A 480 -6.52 -31.61 0.90
C GLY A 480 -6.81 -33.01 0.35
N ALA A 481 -6.21 -34.05 0.95
CA ALA A 481 -6.44 -35.44 0.56
C ALA A 481 -7.90 -35.87 0.75
N ARG A 482 -8.50 -35.55 1.91
CA ARG A 482 -9.92 -35.85 2.19
C ARG A 482 -10.89 -35.18 1.22
N ASN A 483 -10.60 -33.97 0.77
CA ASN A 483 -11.44 -33.31 -0.23
C ASN A 483 -11.33 -33.95 -1.61
N HIS A 484 -10.19 -34.59 -1.93
CA HIS A 484 -9.99 -35.28 -3.20
C HIS A 484 -10.70 -36.65 -3.21
N ASP A 485 -10.71 -37.36 -2.09
CA ASP A 485 -11.42 -38.64 -1.95
C ASP A 485 -12.95 -38.46 -2.02
N VAL A 486 -13.48 -37.32 -1.53
CA VAL A 486 -14.92 -36.98 -1.58
C VAL A 486 -15.38 -36.49 -2.96
N GLU A 487 -14.48 -36.03 -3.83
CA GLU A 487 -14.80 -35.67 -5.22
C GLU A 487 -14.74 -36.88 -6.18
N MET A 488 -14.22 -38.03 -5.73
CA MET A 488 -14.13 -39.27 -6.51
C MET A 488 -15.16 -40.34 -6.11
N GLU A 489 -15.97 -40.09 -5.08
CA GLU A 489 -17.20 -40.82 -4.76
C GLU A 489 -18.42 -40.08 -5.32
#